data_AF-A0AAD7IV54-F1
#
_entry.id   AF-A0AAD7IV54-F1
#
_cell.length_a   1.000
_cell.length_b   1.000
_cell.length_c   1.000
_cell.angle_alpha   90.00
_cell.angle_beta   90.00
_cell.angle_gamma   90.00
#
_symmetry.space_group_name_H-M   'P 1'
#
loop_
_entity.id
_entity.type
_entity.pdbx_description
1 polymer ?
#
loop_
_entity_poly.entity_id
_entity_poly.type
_entity_poly.pdbx_seq_one_letter_code
_entity_poly.pdbx_strand_id
1 'polypeptide(L)'
;MASTLIDLCNLISASVGAVDARCRTLSRTYPDLNNPAHSKESESLLQDHEIGRATAVAVATASQLIASMKYPARSLIDTSLGFLLSAALRVVAESSTAEIIREAGPQGCHIGDIARKNRMDPIKIARLRTFRTWSSTKIPRTQMMNSARR
;
A
#
# COMPACT_ATOMS: atom_id res chain seq x y z
N MET A 1 -20.51 -22.24 -8.56
CA MET A 1 -19.24 -21.69 -8.04
C MET A 1 -18.73 -20.50 -8.86
N ALA A 2 -18.77 -20.53 -10.20
CA ALA A 2 -18.48 -19.34 -11.01
C ALA A 2 -19.49 -18.19 -10.79
N SER A 3 -20.77 -18.52 -10.52
CA SER A 3 -21.81 -17.56 -10.14
C SER A 3 -21.41 -16.71 -8.92
N THR A 4 -20.85 -17.34 -7.90
CA THR A 4 -20.41 -16.67 -6.67
C THR A 4 -19.32 -15.62 -6.92
N LEU A 5 -18.42 -15.86 -7.88
CA LEU A 5 -17.39 -14.86 -8.24
C LEU A 5 -18.02 -13.64 -8.92
N ILE A 6 -19.01 -13.86 -9.77
CA ILE A 6 -19.77 -12.77 -10.43
C ILE A 6 -20.54 -11.96 -9.38
N ASP A 7 -21.16 -12.63 -8.41
CA ASP A 7 -21.87 -11.97 -7.31
C ASP A 7 -20.94 -11.09 -6.47
N LEU A 8 -19.73 -11.56 -6.15
CA LEU A 8 -18.71 -10.77 -5.44
C LEU A 8 -18.28 -9.53 -6.24
N CYS A 9 -18.09 -9.65 -7.56
CA CYS A 9 -17.77 -8.50 -8.42
C CYS A 9 -18.90 -7.47 -8.46
N ASN A 10 -20.15 -7.94 -8.52
CA ASN A 10 -21.32 -7.07 -8.47
C ASN A 10 -21.41 -6.33 -7.12
N LEU A 11 -21.10 -7.02 -6.02
CA LEU A 11 -21.10 -6.43 -4.67
C LEU A 11 -19.99 -5.39 -4.48
N ILE A 12 -18.79 -5.61 -5.06
CA ILE A 12 -17.73 -4.61 -5.08
C ILE A 12 -18.19 -3.37 -5.86
N SER A 13 -18.77 -3.56 -7.04
CA SER A 13 -19.24 -2.48 -7.89
C SER A 13 -20.33 -1.65 -7.20
N ALA A 14 -21.27 -2.32 -6.52
CA ALA A 14 -22.32 -1.67 -5.74
C ALA A 14 -21.75 -0.86 -4.56
N SER A 15 -20.75 -1.42 -3.85
CA SER A 15 -20.11 -0.74 -2.72
C SER A 15 -19.33 0.50 -3.16
N VAL A 16 -18.59 0.42 -4.27
CA VAL A 16 -17.88 1.58 -4.85
C VAL A 16 -18.87 2.64 -5.34
N GLY A 17 -19.99 2.23 -5.95
CA GLY A 17 -21.06 3.14 -6.35
C GLY A 17 -21.69 3.88 -5.16
N ALA A 18 -21.87 3.20 -4.02
CA ALA A 18 -22.37 3.83 -2.79
C ALA A 18 -21.38 4.88 -2.24
N VAL A 19 -20.08 4.59 -2.28
CA VAL A 19 -19.03 5.56 -1.90
C VAL A 19 -19.06 6.77 -2.83
N ASP A 20 -19.08 6.58 -4.15
CA ASP A 20 -19.12 7.68 -5.11
C ASP A 20 -20.39 8.54 -4.96
N ALA A 21 -21.56 7.92 -4.78
CA ALA A 21 -22.81 8.64 -4.53
C ALA A 21 -22.74 9.52 -3.27
N ARG A 22 -22.05 9.05 -2.22
CA ARG A 22 -21.87 9.82 -0.98
C ARG A 22 -20.81 10.90 -1.10
N CYS A 23 -19.71 10.64 -1.79
CA CYS A 23 -18.74 11.67 -2.17
C CYS A 23 -19.39 12.80 -2.97
N ARG A 24 -20.27 12.48 -3.92
CA ARG A 24 -21.05 13.47 -4.69
C ARG A 24 -22.03 14.26 -3.83
N THR A 25 -22.73 13.60 -2.90
CA THR A 25 -23.66 14.27 -1.97
C THR A 25 -22.94 15.30 -1.11
N LEU A 26 -21.72 14.97 -0.69
CA LEU A 26 -20.88 15.84 0.14
C LEU A 26 -20.06 16.84 -0.68
N SER A 27 -20.14 16.82 -2.02
CA SER A 27 -19.33 17.62 -2.95
C SER A 27 -17.82 17.55 -2.66
N ARG A 28 -17.32 16.36 -2.28
CA ARG A 28 -15.90 16.16 -1.98
C ARG A 28 -15.31 14.99 -2.76
N THR A 29 -14.01 15.06 -2.98
CA THR A 29 -13.23 14.03 -3.69
C THR A 29 -12.67 13.02 -2.71
N TYR A 30 -12.77 11.73 -3.03
CA TYR A 30 -12.13 10.66 -2.27
C TYR A 30 -10.59 10.82 -2.34
N PRO A 31 -9.85 10.65 -1.23
CA PRO A 31 -8.40 10.85 -1.22
C PRO A 31 -7.70 9.86 -2.16
N ASP A 32 -6.85 10.37 -3.06
CA ASP A 32 -6.02 9.53 -3.93
C ASP A 32 -4.78 9.03 -3.18
N LEU A 33 -4.31 7.83 -3.51
CA LEU A 33 -3.13 7.21 -2.92
C LEU A 33 -1.85 8.00 -3.21
N ASN A 34 -1.80 8.75 -4.32
CA ASN A 34 -0.62 9.51 -4.74
C ASN A 34 -0.57 10.92 -4.17
N ASN A 35 -1.70 11.43 -3.67
CA ASN A 35 -1.76 12.71 -3.00
C ASN A 35 -2.25 12.46 -1.57
N PRO A 36 -1.34 12.21 -0.61
CA PRO A 36 -1.68 12.12 0.80
C PRO A 36 -2.05 13.52 1.32
N ALA A 37 -3.16 14.04 0.82
CA ALA A 37 -3.80 15.23 1.33
C ALA A 37 -4.39 14.86 2.68
N HIS A 38 -3.57 14.98 3.72
CA HIS A 38 -4.00 15.03 5.11
C HIS A 38 -4.73 16.37 5.37
N SER A 39 -5.69 16.73 4.51
CA SER A 39 -6.62 17.83 4.79
C SER A 39 -7.61 17.33 5.84
N LYS A 40 -7.94 18.18 6.82
CA LYS A 40 -8.98 17.92 7.83
C LYS A 40 -10.31 17.51 7.19
N GLU A 41 -10.54 17.95 5.95
CA GLU A 41 -11.74 17.64 5.16
C GLU A 41 -11.75 16.18 4.67
N SER A 42 -10.59 15.61 4.35
CA SER A 42 -10.42 14.20 3.97
C SER A 42 -10.55 13.28 5.17
N GLU A 43 -10.05 13.69 6.34
CA GLU A 43 -10.26 12.94 7.59
C GLU A 43 -11.73 12.92 8.01
N SER A 44 -12.42 14.06 7.87
CA SER A 44 -13.87 14.16 8.15
C SER A 44 -14.71 13.28 7.22
N LEU A 45 -14.29 13.05 5.98
CA LEU A 45 -14.96 12.10 5.07
C LEU A 45 -14.79 10.65 5.51
N LEU A 46 -13.59 10.29 5.98
CA LEU A 46 -13.30 8.92 6.44
C LEU A 46 -14.02 8.58 7.75
N GLN A 47 -14.45 9.59 8.50
CA GLN A 47 -15.27 9.44 9.70
C GLN A 47 -16.78 9.28 9.41
N ASP A 48 -17.21 9.44 8.15
CA ASP A 48 -18.60 9.18 7.77
C ASP A 48 -18.91 7.68 7.87
N HIS A 49 -19.94 7.35 8.66
CA HIS A 49 -20.33 5.97 8.93
C HIS A 49 -20.77 5.20 7.67
N GLU A 50 -21.41 5.87 6.71
CA GLU A 50 -21.88 5.24 5.47
C GLU A 50 -20.72 4.94 4.52
N ILE A 51 -19.76 5.88 4.40
CA ILE A 51 -18.53 5.67 3.61
C ILE A 51 -17.69 4.56 4.24
N GLY A 52 -17.51 4.59 5.57
CA GLY A 52 -16.76 3.57 6.30
C GLY A 52 -17.37 2.18 6.14
N ARG A 53 -18.69 2.06 6.25
CA ARG A 53 -19.41 0.80 6.06
C ARG A 53 -19.31 0.28 4.63
N ALA A 54 -19.55 1.11 3.62
CA ALA A 54 -19.44 0.71 2.22
C ALA A 54 -18.02 0.27 1.87
N THR A 55 -17.01 0.99 2.37
CA THR A 55 -15.59 0.65 2.20
C THR A 55 -15.26 -0.68 2.89
N ALA A 56 -15.73 -0.91 4.11
CA ALA A 56 -15.52 -2.16 4.84
C ALA A 56 -16.12 -3.36 4.09
N VAL A 57 -17.32 -3.22 3.54
CA VAL A 57 -17.96 -4.25 2.70
C VAL A 57 -17.15 -4.50 1.43
N ALA A 58 -16.69 -3.44 0.76
CA ALA A 58 -15.85 -3.58 -0.44
C ALA A 58 -14.55 -4.34 -0.13
N VAL A 59 -13.85 -3.98 0.96
CA VAL A 59 -12.60 -4.62 1.39
C VAL A 59 -12.83 -6.08 1.78
N ALA A 60 -13.90 -6.38 2.52
CA ALA A 60 -14.25 -7.75 2.90
C ALA A 60 -14.54 -8.62 1.67
N THR A 61 -15.31 -8.10 0.72
CA THR A 61 -15.68 -8.79 -0.53
C THR A 61 -14.45 -9.02 -1.41
N ALA A 62 -13.58 -8.02 -1.56
CA ALA A 62 -12.32 -8.16 -2.28
C ALA A 62 -11.40 -9.20 -1.61
N SER A 63 -11.36 -9.23 -0.28
CA SER A 63 -10.59 -10.22 0.48
C SER A 63 -11.11 -11.63 0.25
N GLN A 64 -12.44 -11.82 0.22
CA GLN A 64 -13.08 -13.10 -0.11
C GLN A 64 -12.81 -13.52 -1.56
N LEU A 65 -12.83 -12.58 -2.49
CA LEU A 65 -12.51 -12.82 -3.90
C LEU A 65 -11.04 -13.29 -4.04
N ILE A 66 -10.11 -12.59 -3.38
CA ILE A 66 -8.70 -12.99 -3.32
C ILE A 66 -8.57 -14.37 -2.69
N ALA A 67 -9.21 -14.63 -1.55
CA ALA A 67 -9.15 -15.92 -0.87
C ALA A 67 -9.71 -17.07 -1.74
N SER A 68 -10.75 -16.81 -2.52
CA SER A 68 -11.37 -17.80 -3.42
C SER A 68 -10.50 -18.15 -4.63
N MET A 69 -9.73 -17.18 -5.14
CA MET A 69 -8.86 -17.39 -6.30
C MET A 69 -7.43 -17.79 -5.93
N LYS A 70 -7.01 -17.51 -4.71
CA LYS A 70 -5.64 -17.76 -4.26
C LYS A 70 -5.44 -19.23 -3.90
N TYR A 71 -4.35 -19.80 -4.41
CA TYR A 71 -3.96 -21.17 -4.05
C TYR A 71 -3.76 -21.30 -2.54
N PRO A 72 -4.33 -22.33 -1.87
CA PRO A 72 -4.23 -22.49 -0.42
C PRO A 72 -2.78 -22.48 0.11
N ALA A 73 -1.86 -23.13 -0.61
CA ALA A 73 -0.44 -23.14 -0.28
C ALA A 73 0.18 -21.73 -0.29
N ARG A 74 -0.26 -20.85 -1.19
CA ARG A 74 0.21 -19.47 -1.25
C ARG A 74 -0.33 -18.63 -0.09
N SER A 75 -1.57 -18.88 0.33
CA SER A 75 -2.13 -18.25 1.52
C SER A 75 -1.36 -18.62 2.78
N LEU A 76 -1.00 -19.90 2.95
CA LEU A 76 -0.20 -20.36 4.09
C LEU A 76 1.18 -19.70 4.14
N ILE A 77 1.88 -19.59 3.00
CA ILE A 77 3.19 -18.94 2.93
C ILE A 77 3.07 -17.45 3.30
N ASP A 78 2.09 -16.74 2.73
CA ASP A 78 1.93 -15.31 2.99
C ASP A 78 1.59 -15.03 4.46
N THR A 79 0.79 -15.88 5.11
CA THR A 79 0.52 -15.78 6.55
C THR A 79 1.76 -16.13 7.39
N SER A 80 2.46 -17.21 7.05
CA SER A 80 3.65 -17.66 7.78
C SER A 80 4.79 -16.66 7.70
N LEU A 81 4.94 -15.96 6.58
CA LEU A 81 5.97 -14.94 6.35
C LEU A 81 5.49 -13.52 6.67
N GLY A 82 4.28 -13.36 7.21
CA GLY A 82 3.71 -12.06 7.56
C GLY A 82 4.55 -11.27 8.56
N PHE A 83 5.27 -11.96 9.47
CA PHE A 83 6.15 -11.32 10.45
C PHE A 83 7.31 -10.53 9.81
N LEU A 84 7.69 -10.86 8.57
CA LEU A 84 8.71 -10.09 7.82
C LEU A 84 8.25 -8.67 7.55
N LEU A 85 6.93 -8.42 7.45
CA LEU A 85 6.37 -7.08 7.33
C LEU A 85 6.64 -6.27 8.61
N SER A 86 6.33 -6.85 9.76
CA SER A 86 6.52 -6.19 11.06
C SER A 86 7.99 -5.90 11.32
N ALA A 87 8.87 -6.85 10.99
CA ALA A 87 10.31 -6.65 11.06
C ALA A 87 10.77 -5.52 10.12
N ALA A 88 10.26 -5.48 8.89
CA ALA A 88 10.57 -4.41 7.95
C ALA A 88 10.10 -3.04 8.43
N LEU A 89 8.88 -2.94 8.97
CA LEU A 89 8.34 -1.70 9.55
C LEU A 89 9.18 -1.20 10.71
N ARG A 90 9.62 -2.09 11.59
CA ARG A 90 10.53 -1.75 12.69
C ARG A 90 11.82 -1.13 12.18
N VAL A 91 12.43 -1.74 11.16
CA VAL A 91 13.66 -1.19 10.56
C VAL A 91 13.39 0.20 9.98
N VAL A 92 12.33 0.37 9.20
CA VAL A 92 11.98 1.68 8.61
C VAL A 92 11.76 2.76 9.67
N ALA A 93 11.15 2.40 10.81
CA ALA A 93 10.91 3.29 11.94
C ALA A 93 12.20 3.65 12.70
N GLU A 94 13.02 2.66 13.07
CA GLU A 94 14.30 2.89 13.78
C GLU A 94 15.32 3.63 12.91
N SER A 95 15.22 3.47 11.59
CA SER A 95 16.17 4.00 10.62
C SER A 95 15.70 5.31 9.97
N SER A 96 14.64 5.92 10.54
CA SER A 96 14.02 7.19 10.11
C SER A 96 13.83 7.31 8.60
N THR A 97 13.66 6.18 7.92
CA THR A 97 13.69 6.14 6.46
C THR A 97 12.41 6.74 5.88
N ALA A 98 11.30 6.60 6.60
CA ALA A 98 10.05 7.30 6.30
C ALA A 98 10.22 8.82 6.27
N GLU A 99 10.97 9.40 7.23
CA GLU A 99 11.23 10.84 7.29
C GLU A 99 12.15 11.30 6.16
N ILE A 100 13.22 10.56 5.87
CA ILE A 100 14.14 10.86 4.77
C ILE A 100 13.40 10.89 3.42
N ILE A 101 12.44 9.99 3.23
CA ILE A 101 11.60 9.93 2.03
C ILE A 101 10.58 11.09 2.04
N ARG A 102 9.99 11.41 3.20
CA ARG A 102 9.05 12.53 3.33
C ARG A 102 9.70 13.86 2.96
N GLU A 103 10.94 14.09 3.38
CA GLU A 103 11.75 15.26 2.99
C GLU A 103 12.05 15.30 1.48
N ALA A 104 12.27 14.15 0.85
CA ALA A 104 12.55 14.06 -0.59
C ALA A 104 11.32 14.36 -1.45
N GLY A 105 10.12 14.30 -0.87
CA GLY A 105 8.87 14.63 -1.54
C GLY A 105 8.50 13.64 -2.67
N PRO A 106 7.59 14.04 -3.59
CA PRO A 106 7.01 13.15 -4.60
C PRO A 106 8.01 12.66 -5.66
N GLN A 107 9.22 13.23 -5.73
CA GLN A 107 10.29 12.78 -6.63
C GLN A 107 10.99 11.51 -6.12
N GLY A 108 10.75 11.13 -4.86
CA GLY A 108 11.39 9.99 -4.21
C GLY A 108 12.87 10.23 -3.93
N CYS A 109 13.49 9.30 -3.20
CA CYS A 109 14.90 9.36 -2.83
C CYS A 109 15.64 8.13 -3.38
N HIS A 110 16.84 8.32 -3.95
CA HIS A 110 17.66 7.21 -4.41
C HIS A 110 18.18 6.41 -3.20
N ILE A 111 18.24 5.08 -3.32
CA ILE A 111 18.62 4.18 -2.21
C ILE A 111 20.00 4.53 -1.65
N GLY A 112 20.92 5.00 -2.50
CA GLY A 112 22.24 5.45 -2.08
C GLY A 112 22.21 6.70 -1.19
N ASP A 113 21.29 7.63 -1.42
CA ASP A 113 21.16 8.84 -0.61
C ASP A 113 20.47 8.54 0.73
N ILE A 114 19.49 7.61 0.72
CA ILE A 114 18.90 7.07 1.96
C ILE A 114 19.97 6.36 2.78
N ALA A 115 20.78 5.49 2.15
CA ALA A 115 21.87 4.77 2.80
C ALA A 115 22.92 5.73 3.39
N ARG A 116 23.23 6.83 2.70
CA ARG A 116 24.16 7.85 3.19
C ARG A 116 23.63 8.57 4.43
N LYS A 117 22.34 8.95 4.44
CA LYS A 117 21.71 9.62 5.59
C LYS A 117 21.54 8.68 6.79
N ASN A 118 21.22 7.42 6.54
CA ASN A 118 20.87 6.44 7.57
C ASN A 118 22.06 5.54 7.99
N ARG A 119 23.21 5.62 7.30
CA ARG A 119 24.41 4.79 7.52
C ARG A 119 24.13 3.28 7.47
N MET A 120 23.11 2.87 6.73
CA MET A 120 22.74 1.46 6.53
C MET A 120 23.23 0.97 5.17
N ASP A 121 23.44 -0.34 5.07
CA ASP A 121 23.80 -0.99 3.80
C ASP A 121 22.69 -0.80 2.75
N PRO A 122 23.01 -0.22 1.57
CA PRO A 122 22.05 0.00 0.48
C PRO A 122 21.30 -1.27 0.06
N ILE A 123 21.94 -2.45 0.13
CA ILE A 123 21.35 -3.74 -0.23
C ILE A 123 20.31 -4.19 0.80
N LYS A 124 20.51 -3.86 2.09
CA LYS A 124 19.52 -4.16 3.13
C LYS A 124 18.28 -3.29 2.97
N ILE A 125 18.47 -2.00 2.66
CA ILE A 125 17.37 -1.06 2.36
C ILE A 125 16.61 -1.49 1.10
N ALA A 126 17.34 -1.94 0.07
CA ALA A 126 16.76 -2.46 -1.16
C ALA A 126 15.76 -3.61 -0.95
N ARG A 127 16.05 -4.51 0.00
CA ARG A 127 15.20 -5.66 0.32
C ARG A 127 13.92 -5.23 1.03
N LEU A 128 13.98 -4.21 1.88
CA LEU A 128 12.82 -3.63 2.55
C LEU A 128 11.84 -3.03 1.54
N ARG A 129 12.37 -2.35 0.51
CA ARG A 129 11.57 -1.75 -0.58
C ARG A 129 10.73 -2.76 -1.35
N THR A 130 11.19 -4.01 -1.48
CA THR A 130 10.52 -5.02 -2.33
C THR A 130 9.23 -5.56 -1.69
N PHE A 131 9.04 -5.42 -0.38
CA PHE A 131 8.06 -6.27 0.30
C PHE A 131 6.59 -5.84 0.11
N ARG A 132 6.23 -4.55 -0.05
CA ARG A 132 4.82 -4.18 -0.26
C ARG A 132 4.63 -2.73 -0.74
N THR A 133 4.43 -2.50 -2.04
CA THR A 133 3.95 -1.22 -2.62
C THR A 133 4.87 0.01 -2.47
N TRP A 134 5.86 0.10 -3.37
CA TRP A 134 6.47 1.37 -3.79
C TRP A 134 6.24 1.53 -5.29
N SER A 135 4.98 1.78 -5.69
CA SER A 135 4.60 1.90 -7.10
C SER A 135 4.92 3.30 -7.64
N SER A 136 6.20 3.64 -7.77
CA SER A 136 6.72 4.54 -8.82
C SER A 136 8.19 4.87 -8.56
N THR A 137 9.07 3.89 -8.75
CA THR A 137 10.43 4.20 -9.23
C THR A 137 11.05 2.93 -9.76
N LYS A 138 11.08 2.81 -11.09
CA LYS A 138 11.89 1.83 -11.82
C LYS A 138 13.36 2.04 -11.43
N ILE A 139 13.86 1.32 -10.43
CA ILE A 139 15.31 1.11 -10.30
C ILE A 139 15.59 -0.27 -10.89
N PRO A 140 16.11 -0.35 -12.13
CA PRO A 140 16.45 -1.64 -12.73
C PRO A 140 17.48 -2.35 -11.84
N ARG A 141 17.23 -3.65 -11.63
CA ARG A 141 17.99 -4.56 -10.74
C ARG A 141 19.50 -4.61 -11.05
N THR A 142 19.91 -4.15 -12.23
CA THR A 142 21.30 -4.05 -12.71
C THR A 142 22.11 -2.93 -12.05
N GLN A 143 21.48 -1.87 -11.53
CA GLN A 143 22.19 -0.77 -10.84
C GLN A 143 22.62 -1.14 -9.42
N MET A 144 21.97 -2.11 -8.77
CA MET A 144 22.33 -2.57 -7.41
C MET A 144 23.63 -3.36 -7.35
N MET A 145 24.04 -4.00 -8.44
CA MET A 145 25.17 -4.93 -8.43
C MET A 145 26.52 -4.23 -8.66
N ASN A 146 26.50 -3.02 -9.25
CA ASN A 146 27.72 -2.25 -9.51
C ASN A 146 28.12 -1.31 -8.36
N SER A 147 27.19 -0.90 -7.48
CA SER A 147 27.52 -0.05 -6.33
C SER A 147 28.05 -0.83 -5.10
N ALA A 148 28.10 -2.15 -5.17
CA ALA A 148 28.64 -3.02 -4.11
C ALA A 148 30.08 -3.49 -4.40
N ARG A 149 30.68 -3.03 -5.52
CA ARG A 149 32.06 -3.35 -5.94
C ARG A 149 33.00 -2.13 -5.94
N ARG A 150 32.65 -1.03 -5.27
CA ARG A 150 33.54 0.10 -5.05
C ARG A 150 33.47 0.57 -3.61
#